data_AF-A0A151IRC1-F1
#
_entry.id   AF-A0A151IRC1-F1
#
_cell.length_a   1.000
_cell.length_b   1.000
_cell.length_c   1.000
_cell.angle_alpha   90.00
_cell.angle_beta   90.00
_cell.angle_gamma   90.00
#
_symmetry.space_group_name_H-M   'P 1'
#
loop_
_entity.id
_entity.type
_entity.pdbx_description
1 polymer ?
#
loop_
_entity_poly.entity_id
_entity_poly.type
_entity_poly.pdbx_seq_one_letter_code
_entity_poly.pdbx_strand_id
1 'polypeptide(L)'
;MTIITVNRKKTPTVCFRNIGHAILSDNWYVSRKVDEIEEKLRIVKKAAEIIKSDIADCIYENKSYPQSTEFLSNIEDSVPDSLMFFLEKVIMDKRKYNSQRVERELLEQCGQVATLVKCFAWLQRCDECIERLEELCHAKRPRLAVGHRQSVVARIA
;
A
#
# COMPACT_ATOMS: atom_id res chain seq x y z
N MET A 1 38.38 -18.48 -3.87
CA MET A 1 39.45 -19.04 -4.72
C MET A 1 39.51 -18.20 -5.99
N THR A 2 40.58 -17.43 -6.16
CA THR A 2 40.76 -16.51 -7.30
C THR A 2 41.35 -17.30 -8.47
N ILE A 3 40.70 -17.26 -9.63
CA ILE A 3 41.25 -17.87 -10.85
C ILE A 3 41.75 -16.73 -11.73
N ILE A 4 43.07 -16.69 -11.96
CA ILE A 4 43.69 -15.72 -12.87
C ILE A 4 43.94 -16.46 -14.18
N THR A 5 43.26 -16.05 -15.24
CA THR A 5 43.50 -16.60 -16.57
C THR A 5 44.42 -15.64 -17.33
N VAL A 6 45.68 -16.04 -17.53
CA VAL A 6 46.68 -15.22 -18.23
C VAL A 6 46.83 -15.72 -19.67
N ASN A 7 46.36 -14.94 -20.64
CA ASN A 7 46.55 -15.20 -22.07
C ASN A 7 47.46 -14.11 -22.66
N ARG A 8 48.53 -14.50 -23.36
CA ARG A 8 49.61 -13.61 -23.85
C ARG A 8 49.16 -12.50 -24.82
N LYS A 9 47.91 -12.53 -25.32
CA LYS A 9 47.35 -11.53 -26.24
C LYS A 9 46.11 -10.79 -25.71
N LYS A 10 45.67 -11.04 -24.47
CA LYS A 10 44.49 -10.39 -23.88
C LYS A 10 44.82 -9.87 -22.48
N THR A 11 44.11 -8.84 -22.04
CA THR A 11 44.22 -8.33 -20.67
C THR A 11 43.93 -9.46 -19.67
N PRO A 12 44.75 -9.62 -18.61
CA PRO A 12 44.52 -10.65 -17.61
C PRO A 12 43.18 -10.40 -16.93
N THR A 13 42.27 -11.38 -17.01
CA THR A 13 40.97 -11.33 -16.34
C THR A 13 41.09 -12.07 -15.02
N VAL A 14 40.84 -11.36 -13.92
CA VAL A 14 40.78 -11.93 -12.58
C VAL A 14 39.32 -12.21 -12.27
N CYS A 15 38.96 -13.49 -12.18
CA CYS A 15 37.60 -13.90 -11.83
C CYS A 15 37.57 -14.34 -10.36
N PHE A 16 36.66 -13.74 -9.58
CA PHE A 16 36.34 -14.22 -8.24
C PHE A 16 35.29 -15.34 -8.38
N ARG A 17 35.51 -16.46 -7.69
CA ARG A 17 34.55 -17.57 -7.68
C ARG A 17 33.28 -17.13 -6.94
N ASN A 18 32.13 -17.20 -7.61
CA ASN A 18 30.81 -16.83 -7.09
C ASN A 18 30.52 -17.53 -5.75
N ILE A 19 30.18 -16.75 -4.72
CA ILE A 19 29.91 -17.19 -3.35
C ILE A 19 28.67 -18.11 -3.29
N GLY A 20 27.72 -17.98 -4.20
CA GLY A 20 26.52 -18.81 -4.30
C GLY A 20 26.83 -20.31 -4.44
N HIS A 21 27.87 -20.67 -5.19
CA HIS A 21 28.30 -22.08 -5.30
C HIS A 21 28.87 -22.63 -3.97
N ALA A 22 29.47 -21.78 -3.13
CA ALA A 22 29.94 -22.20 -1.81
C ALA A 22 28.77 -22.45 -0.84
N ILE A 23 27.67 -21.72 -1.02
CA ILE A 23 26.49 -21.80 -0.15
C ILE A 23 25.60 -23.00 -0.50
N LEU A 24 25.59 -23.46 -1.76
CA LEU A 24 24.86 -24.67 -2.19
C LEU A 24 25.68 -25.96 -2.06
N SER A 25 26.87 -25.90 -1.45
CA SER A 25 27.73 -27.07 -1.22
C SER A 25 27.28 -27.89 0.00
N ASP A 26 27.73 -29.14 0.11
CA ASP A 26 27.41 -30.07 1.20
C ASP A 26 27.64 -29.48 2.61
N ASN A 27 28.59 -28.55 2.73
CA ASN A 27 28.89 -27.83 3.98
C ASN A 27 27.69 -27.05 4.53
N TRP A 28 26.74 -26.64 3.69
CA TRP A 28 25.52 -25.96 4.12
C TRP A 28 24.69 -26.82 5.06
N TYR A 29 24.41 -28.07 4.67
CA TYR A 29 23.61 -29.02 5.43
C TYR A 29 24.31 -29.43 6.73
N VAL A 30 25.63 -29.58 6.70
CA VAL A 30 26.45 -29.91 7.88
C VAL A 30 26.46 -28.77 8.90
N SER A 31 26.35 -27.52 8.45
CA SER A 31 26.39 -26.32 9.33
C SER A 31 25.06 -25.96 10.02
N ARG A 32 24.01 -26.77 9.81
CA ARG A 32 22.66 -26.51 10.32
C ARG A 32 22.63 -26.49 11.85
N LYS A 33 21.98 -25.48 12.42
CA LYS A 33 21.77 -25.38 13.87
C LYS A 33 20.56 -26.19 14.31
N VAL A 34 20.65 -26.74 15.52
CA VAL A 34 19.56 -27.50 16.16
C VAL A 34 18.47 -26.55 16.64
N ASP A 35 18.86 -25.40 17.18
CA ASP A 35 17.95 -24.35 17.58
C ASP A 35 17.34 -23.62 16.36
N GLU A 36 16.03 -23.44 16.39
CA GLU A 36 15.27 -22.88 15.26
C GLU A 36 15.54 -21.40 15.05
N ILE A 37 15.70 -20.62 16.14
CA ILE A 37 15.92 -19.17 16.07
C ILE A 37 17.32 -18.91 15.52
N GLU A 38 18.32 -19.63 16.02
CA GLU A 38 19.69 -19.55 15.52
C GLU A 38 19.79 -20.00 14.06
N GLU A 39 19.06 -21.04 13.65
CA GLU A 39 19.06 -21.51 12.27
C GLU A 39 18.41 -20.48 11.33
N LYS A 40 17.27 -19.91 11.72
CA LYS A 40 16.63 -18.80 10.98
C LYS A 40 17.61 -17.65 10.80
N LEU A 41 18.32 -17.26 11.86
CA LEU A 41 19.29 -16.17 11.81
C LEU A 41 20.50 -16.51 10.93
N ARG A 42 20.99 -17.76 10.96
CA ARG A 42 22.07 -18.24 10.08
C ARG A 42 21.68 -18.11 8.60
N ILE A 43 20.47 -18.53 8.25
CA ILE A 43 19.95 -18.45 6.88
C ILE A 43 19.85 -17.00 6.42
N VAL A 44 19.27 -16.13 7.24
CA VAL A 44 19.13 -14.71 6.90
C VAL A 44 20.49 -14.03 6.72
N LYS A 45 21.47 -14.30 7.61
CA LYS A 45 22.84 -13.79 7.47
C LYS A 45 23.48 -14.24 6.15
N LYS A 46 23.28 -15.51 5.78
CA LYS A 46 23.82 -16.07 4.54
C LYS A 46 23.15 -15.49 3.30
N ALA A 47 21.84 -15.30 3.32
CA ALA A 47 21.13 -14.61 2.26
C ALA A 47 21.63 -13.16 2.09
N ALA A 48 21.86 -12.45 3.19
CA ALA A 48 22.41 -11.09 3.15
C ALA A 48 23.83 -11.05 2.56
N GLU A 49 24.69 -12.02 2.89
CA GLU A 49 26.02 -12.15 2.29
C GLU A 49 25.95 -12.39 0.77
N ILE A 50 25.01 -13.22 0.30
CA ILE A 50 24.78 -13.45 -1.14
C ILE A 50 24.41 -12.15 -1.83
N ILE A 51 23.35 -11.49 -1.36
CA ILE A 51 22.83 -10.27 -1.97
C ILE A 51 23.94 -9.21 -2.02
N LYS A 52 24.71 -9.07 -0.93
CA LYS A 52 25.85 -8.15 -0.88
C LYS A 52 26.92 -8.51 -1.91
N SER A 53 27.25 -9.80 -2.07
CA SER A 53 28.22 -10.24 -3.07
C SER A 53 27.73 -9.95 -4.47
N ASP A 54 26.47 -10.30 -4.78
CA ASP A 54 25.90 -10.11 -6.11
C ASP A 54 25.91 -8.63 -6.51
N ILE A 55 25.61 -7.72 -5.57
CA ILE A 55 25.73 -6.26 -5.80
C ILE A 55 27.18 -5.86 -6.07
N ALA A 56 28.13 -6.40 -5.32
CA ALA A 56 29.55 -6.06 -5.48
C ALA A 56 30.15 -6.64 -6.77
N ASP A 57 29.62 -7.76 -7.23
CA ASP A 57 30.05 -8.46 -8.44
C ASP A 57 29.35 -7.93 -9.71
N CYS A 58 28.37 -7.03 -9.58
CA CYS A 58 27.76 -6.34 -10.72
C CYS A 58 28.77 -5.48 -11.47
N ILE A 59 28.79 -5.64 -12.78
CA ILE A 59 29.68 -4.91 -13.68
C ILE A 59 28.89 -3.77 -14.31
N TYR A 60 29.28 -2.54 -14.00
CA TYR A 60 28.66 -1.33 -14.54
C TYR A 60 29.51 -0.74 -15.67
N GLU A 61 28.86 -0.30 -16.74
CA GLU A 61 29.53 0.46 -17.80
C GLU A 61 29.80 1.90 -17.33
N ASN A 62 31.05 2.17 -16.95
CA ASN A 62 31.46 3.48 -16.44
C ASN A 62 32.05 4.41 -17.52
N LYS A 63 31.90 4.05 -18.80
CA LYS A 63 32.50 4.80 -19.91
C LYS A 63 31.61 5.92 -20.44
N SER A 64 30.31 5.81 -20.20
CA SER A 64 29.31 6.75 -20.69
C SER A 64 28.25 6.93 -19.62
N TYR A 65 27.90 8.18 -19.32
CA TYR A 65 26.79 8.48 -18.44
C TYR A 65 25.54 8.71 -19.30
N PRO A 66 24.43 7.99 -19.08
CA PRO A 66 23.24 8.14 -19.88
C PRO A 66 22.59 9.52 -19.65
N GLN A 67 21.80 9.99 -20.62
CA GLN A 67 21.02 11.21 -20.44
C GLN A 67 19.99 11.04 -19.32
N SER A 68 19.61 12.14 -18.66
CA SER A 68 18.67 12.08 -17.52
C SER A 68 17.33 11.41 -17.85
N THR A 69 16.89 11.46 -19.11
CA THR A 69 15.67 10.83 -19.60
C THR A 69 15.81 9.31 -19.79
N GLU A 70 17.04 8.84 -19.99
CA GLU A 70 17.38 7.43 -20.25
C GLU A 70 18.01 6.75 -19.03
N PHE A 71 18.32 7.51 -17.97
CA PHE A 71 19.01 7.01 -16.77
C PHE A 71 18.31 5.81 -16.10
N LEU A 72 16.98 5.73 -16.19
CA LEU A 72 16.19 4.66 -15.59
C LEU A 72 15.73 3.58 -16.59
N SER A 73 16.06 3.69 -17.88
CA SER A 73 15.50 2.77 -18.89
C SER A 73 16.06 1.35 -18.81
N ASN A 74 17.26 1.17 -18.26
CA ASN A 74 17.99 -0.11 -18.23
C ASN A 74 18.26 -0.59 -16.79
N ILE A 75 17.36 -0.26 -15.86
CA ILE A 75 17.56 -0.56 -14.45
C ILE A 75 17.53 -2.08 -14.16
N GLU A 76 16.78 -2.82 -14.96
CA GLU A 76 16.64 -4.27 -14.84
C GLU A 76 17.97 -4.99 -15.12
N ASP A 77 18.74 -4.52 -16.11
CA ASP A 77 20.05 -5.07 -16.44
C ASP A 77 21.16 -4.66 -15.45
N SER A 78 20.91 -3.60 -14.66
CA SER A 78 21.89 -3.01 -13.74
C SER A 78 21.76 -3.50 -12.30
N VAL A 79 20.67 -4.19 -11.98
CA VAL A 79 20.35 -4.65 -10.63
C VAL A 79 20.37 -6.18 -10.59
N PRO A 80 21.12 -6.82 -9.69
CA PRO A 80 21.16 -8.28 -9.64
C PRO A 80 19.81 -8.87 -9.20
N ASP A 81 19.44 -9.99 -9.81
CA ASP A 81 18.15 -10.68 -9.59
C ASP A 81 17.85 -10.97 -8.12
N SER A 82 18.88 -11.35 -7.35
CA SER A 82 18.76 -11.67 -5.92
C SER A 82 18.33 -10.45 -5.09
N LEU A 83 18.83 -9.26 -5.44
CA LEU A 83 18.41 -8.01 -4.83
C LEU A 83 17.01 -7.62 -5.27
N MET A 84 16.70 -7.75 -6.57
CA MET A 84 15.37 -7.44 -7.09
C MET A 84 14.30 -8.29 -6.40
N PHE A 85 14.54 -9.60 -6.28
CA PHE A 85 13.66 -10.54 -5.58
C PHE A 85 13.48 -10.17 -4.10
N PHE A 86 14.56 -9.79 -3.41
CA PHE A 86 14.47 -9.35 -2.02
C PHE A 86 13.62 -8.08 -1.87
N LEU A 87 13.84 -7.08 -2.73
CA LEU A 87 13.09 -5.83 -2.71
C LEU A 87 11.61 -6.05 -3.07
N GLU A 88 11.32 -6.91 -4.05
CA GLU A 88 9.97 -7.35 -4.36
C GLU A 88 9.28 -7.91 -3.11
N LYS A 89 9.88 -8.91 -2.46
CA LYS A 89 9.24 -9.57 -1.32
C LYS A 89 9.14 -8.70 -0.08
N VAL A 90 10.12 -7.85 0.19
CA VAL A 90 10.11 -7.03 1.41
C VAL A 90 9.32 -5.72 1.22
N ILE A 91 9.47 -5.07 0.08
CA ILE A 91 8.89 -3.74 -0.16
C ILE A 91 7.55 -3.85 -0.89
N MET A 92 7.44 -4.68 -1.94
CA MET A 92 6.20 -4.71 -2.73
C MET A 92 5.05 -5.39 -1.98
N ASP A 93 5.30 -6.41 -1.16
CA ASP A 93 4.24 -7.00 -0.32
C ASP A 93 3.69 -5.98 0.70
N LYS A 94 4.57 -5.15 1.28
CA LYS A 94 4.15 -4.06 2.18
C LYS A 94 3.37 -2.97 1.45
N ARG A 95 3.81 -2.56 0.26
CA ARG A 95 3.09 -1.57 -0.57
C ARG A 95 1.72 -2.08 -0.98
N LYS A 96 1.62 -3.33 -1.41
CA LYS A 96 0.35 -3.98 -1.76
C LYS A 96 -0.61 -4.02 -0.58
N TYR A 97 -0.13 -4.43 0.59
CA TYR A 97 -0.93 -4.42 1.82
C TYR A 97 -1.45 -3.02 2.18
N ASN A 98 -0.59 -2.00 2.10
CA ASN A 98 -0.98 -0.62 2.40
C ASN A 98 -2.00 -0.08 1.37
N SER A 99 -1.79 -0.35 0.08
CA SER A 99 -2.71 0.06 -0.98
C SER A 99 -4.11 -0.53 -0.77
N GLN A 100 -4.19 -1.82 -0.45
CA GLN A 100 -5.48 -2.49 -0.19
C GLN A 100 -6.19 -1.94 1.06
N ARG A 101 -5.44 -1.50 2.06
CA ARG A 101 -6.03 -0.84 3.25
C ARG A 101 -6.63 0.51 2.89
N VAL A 102 -5.88 1.33 2.17
CA VAL A 102 -6.34 2.66 1.72
C VAL A 102 -7.55 2.54 0.81
N GLU A 103 -7.56 1.57 -0.11
CA GLU A 103 -8.69 1.30 -0.99
C GLU A 103 -9.96 0.92 -0.21
N ARG A 104 -9.85 0.06 0.81
CA ARG A 104 -11.00 -0.28 1.67
C ARG A 104 -11.55 0.91 2.44
N GLU A 105 -10.66 1.75 2.99
CA GLU A 105 -11.07 2.94 3.73
C GLU A 105 -11.77 3.96 2.82
N LEU A 106 -11.26 4.15 1.60
CA LEU A 106 -11.93 4.98 0.58
C LEU A 106 -13.30 4.42 0.21
N LEU A 107 -13.43 3.11 0.00
CA LEU A 107 -14.72 2.46 -0.29
C LEU A 107 -15.73 2.64 0.84
N GLU A 108 -15.29 2.53 2.10
CA GLU A 108 -16.14 2.76 3.28
C GLU A 108 -16.62 4.21 3.34
N GLN A 109 -15.71 5.18 3.16
CA GLN A 109 -16.07 6.60 3.09
C GLN A 109 -17.02 6.90 1.93
N CYS A 110 -16.80 6.34 0.75
CA CYS A 110 -17.73 6.46 -0.37
C CYS A 110 -19.11 5.88 -0.04
N GLY A 111 -19.19 4.76 0.68
CA GLY A 111 -20.44 4.19 1.17
C GLY A 111 -21.19 5.09 2.16
N GLN A 112 -20.46 5.77 3.05
CA GLN A 112 -21.03 6.75 3.97
C GLN A 112 -21.58 7.98 3.22
N VAL A 113 -20.83 8.51 2.25
CA VAL A 113 -21.29 9.62 1.39
C VAL A 113 -22.56 9.24 0.63
N ALA A 114 -22.63 8.03 0.06
CA ALA A 114 -23.83 7.54 -0.62
C ALA A 114 -25.04 7.45 0.33
N THR A 115 -24.82 7.16 1.61
CA THR A 115 -25.87 7.13 2.64
C THR A 115 -26.33 8.54 2.98
N LEU A 116 -25.40 9.49 3.14
CA LEU A 116 -25.72 10.90 3.37
C LEU A 116 -26.55 11.50 2.23
N VAL A 117 -26.22 11.19 0.96
CA VAL A 117 -27.01 11.62 -0.21
C VAL A 117 -28.46 11.14 -0.09
N LYS A 118 -28.69 9.90 0.36
CA LYS A 118 -30.05 9.38 0.60
C LYS A 118 -30.74 10.11 1.75
N CYS A 119 -30.02 10.43 2.84
CA CYS A 119 -30.56 11.21 3.96
C CYS A 119 -30.97 12.62 3.52
N PHE A 120 -30.15 13.31 2.72
CA PHE A 120 -30.49 14.63 2.19
C PHE A 120 -31.72 14.61 1.27
N ALA A 121 -31.81 13.61 0.39
CA ALA A 121 -32.99 13.43 -0.46
C ALA A 121 -34.27 13.18 0.35
N TRP A 122 -34.16 12.44 1.47
CA TRP A 122 -35.28 12.22 2.38
C TRP A 122 -35.68 13.49 3.13
N LEU A 123 -34.71 14.25 3.67
CA LEU A 123 -34.95 15.52 4.33
C LEU A 123 -35.65 16.53 3.41
N GLN A 124 -35.16 16.68 2.18
CA GLN A 124 -35.79 17.56 1.19
C GLN A 124 -37.27 17.20 0.96
N ARG A 125 -37.57 15.90 0.92
CA ARG A 125 -38.94 15.40 0.73
C ARG A 125 -39.82 15.58 1.97
N CYS A 126 -39.22 15.61 3.16
CA CYS A 126 -39.90 16.02 4.38
C CYS A 126 -40.24 17.51 4.34
N ASP A 127 -39.32 18.36 3.92
CA ASP A 127 -39.55 19.81 3.81
C ASP A 127 -40.68 20.13 2.81
N GLU A 128 -40.67 19.49 1.63
CA GLU A 128 -41.76 19.60 0.65
C GLU A 128 -43.12 19.12 1.23
N CYS A 129 -43.13 18.07 2.05
CA CYS A 129 -44.36 17.61 2.71
C CYS A 129 -44.84 18.62 3.76
N ILE A 130 -43.93 19.22 4.53
CA ILE A 130 -44.25 20.23 5.55
C ILE A 130 -44.83 21.48 4.88
N GLU A 131 -44.20 22.00 3.84
CA GLU A 131 -44.70 23.17 3.10
C GLU A 131 -46.13 22.94 2.57
N ARG A 132 -46.39 21.76 1.96
CA ARG A 132 -47.74 21.41 1.48
C ARG A 132 -48.77 21.33 2.59
N LEU A 133 -48.37 20.83 3.77
CA LEU A 133 -49.25 20.78 4.94
C LEU A 133 -49.55 22.19 5.46
N GLU A 134 -48.55 23.05 5.52
CA GLU A 134 -48.69 24.45 5.93
C GLU A 134 -49.61 25.22 4.97
N GLU A 135 -49.43 25.10 3.66
CA GLU A 135 -50.30 25.69 2.64
C GLU A 135 -51.77 25.25 2.79
N LEU A 136 -52.01 23.95 2.98
CA LEU A 136 -53.34 23.41 3.20
C LEU A 136 -53.96 23.89 4.53
N CYS A 137 -53.16 24.07 5.58
CA CYS A 137 -53.61 24.62 6.85
C CYS A 137 -53.93 26.12 6.76
N HIS A 138 -53.15 26.88 5.99
CA HIS A 138 -53.42 28.28 5.69
C HIS A 138 -54.72 28.46 4.89
N ALA A 139 -54.99 27.57 3.92
CA ALA A 139 -56.24 27.56 3.15
C ALA A 139 -57.48 27.17 3.99
N LYS A 140 -57.30 26.39 5.05
CA LYS A 140 -58.38 25.91 5.94
C LYS A 140 -58.63 26.76 7.18
N ARG A 141 -57.97 27.91 7.36
CA ARG A 141 -58.34 28.85 8.45
C ARG A 141 -59.55 29.70 8.04
N PRO A 142 -60.78 29.43 8.52
CA PRO A 142 -61.72 30.53 8.73
C PRO A 142 -61.04 31.46 9.73
N ARG A 143 -60.79 32.72 9.36
CA ARG A 143 -60.34 33.74 10.30
C ARG A 143 -61.46 33.94 11.32
N LEU A 144 -61.45 33.19 12.41
CA LEU A 144 -62.21 33.54 13.60
C LEU A 144 -61.61 34.85 14.10
N ALA A 145 -62.30 35.95 13.84
CA ALA A 145 -62.03 37.20 14.52
C ALA A 145 -62.04 36.91 16.02
N VAL A 146 -60.98 37.32 16.72
CA VAL A 146 -60.91 37.29 18.19
C VAL A 146 -61.91 38.33 18.69
N GLY A 147 -63.18 37.95 18.66
CA GLY A 147 -64.25 38.60 19.39
C GLY A 147 -64.18 38.10 20.83
N HIS A 148 -63.93 39.03 21.72
CA HIS A 148 -63.98 38.92 23.18
C HIS A 148 -64.91 37.78 23.68
N ARG A 149 -64.34 36.66 24.13
CA ARG A 149 -65.08 35.60 24.82
C ARG A 149 -64.61 35.52 26.26
N GLN A 150 -65.51 35.94 27.16
CA GLN A 150 -65.38 35.77 28.60
C GLN A 150 -65.20 34.28 28.93
N SER A 151 -64.15 33.98 29.70
CA SER A 151 -63.83 32.64 30.19
C SER A 151 -64.74 32.32 31.38
N VAL A 152 -65.54 31.26 31.29
CA VAL A 152 -66.22 30.65 32.44
C VAL A 152 -65.48 29.36 32.77
N VAL A 153 -64.74 29.38 33.87
CA VAL A 153 -64.08 28.22 34.46
C VAL A 153 -65.12 27.43 35.26
N ALA A 154 -65.33 26.16 34.92
CA ALA A 154 -66.06 25.23 35.79
C ALA A 154 -65.07 24.44 36.66
N ARG A 155 -65.26 24.50 37.98
CA ARG A 155 -64.55 23.66 38.96
C ARG A 155 -65.23 22.30 39.03
N ILE A 156 -64.45 21.23 38.96
CA ILE A 156 -64.91 19.86 39.24
C ILE A 156 -64.80 19.65 40.75
N ALA A 157 -65.88 19.17 41.37
CA ALA A 157 -65.97 18.78 42.78
C ALA A 157 -65.52 17.33 42.96
#